data_AF-A0A7J4P0J9-F1
#
_entry.id   AF-A0A7J4P0J9-F1
#
_cell.length_a   1.000
_cell.length_b   1.000
_cell.length_c   1.000
_cell.angle_alpha   90.00
_cell.angle_beta   90.00
_cell.angle_gamma   90.00
#
_symmetry.space_group_name_H-M   'P 1'
#
loop_
_entity.id
_entity.type
_entity.pdbx_description
1 polymer ?
#
loop_
_entity_poly.entity_id
_entity_poly.type
_entity_poly.pdbx_seq_one_letter_code
_entity_poly.pdbx_strand_id
1 'polypeptide(L)'
;MAHVYFSAHQDDDLIFMSPSLLNDVASGVGVWTVYLTAGDAGLGEDYWRGREEGERAAYSAMGASGWKEETLKASGKSIASSISADGKVRLIFLRLPDGGRLDQKTPPSKALEKVWGGEEVATIDGANRYTRKSLTSTLVRIIHLAHGDEAYTHDPAGWVAGCDHLDHLYTGLLVGEATAKAGIPQRLFRGYNCDLQPQNLPYVVYHRKRAVFEVYARHDRMIPQPLDALYEGWLKRSYPRMP
;
A
#
# COMPACT_ATOMS: atom_id res chain seq x y z
N MET A 1 -14.80 -8.89 11.31
CA MET A 1 -14.14 -7.57 11.39
C MET A 1 -12.73 -7.76 10.86
N ALA A 2 -12.18 -6.72 10.23
CA ALA A 2 -10.90 -6.80 9.54
C ALA A 2 -10.12 -5.49 9.73
N HIS A 3 -8.79 -5.59 9.75
CA HIS A 3 -7.94 -4.41 9.62
C HIS A 3 -7.76 -4.09 8.13
N VAL A 4 -7.81 -2.81 7.79
CA VAL A 4 -7.67 -2.35 6.40
C VAL A 4 -6.42 -1.51 6.22
N TYR A 5 -5.47 -2.03 5.46
CA TYR A 5 -4.22 -1.36 5.12
C TYR A 5 -4.39 -0.59 3.82
N PHE A 6 -3.97 0.67 3.78
CA PHE A 6 -3.99 1.52 2.60
C PHE A 6 -2.59 1.98 2.28
N SER A 7 -2.07 1.49 1.17
CA SER A 7 -0.72 1.76 0.68
C SER A 7 -0.76 2.61 -0.60
N ALA A 8 0.27 3.42 -0.82
CA ALA A 8 0.43 4.08 -2.11
C ALA A 8 0.90 3.06 -3.16
N HIS A 9 1.91 2.25 -2.82
CA HIS A 9 2.62 1.34 -3.71
C HIS A 9 2.72 -0.08 -3.14
N GLN A 10 2.92 -1.06 -4.02
CA GLN A 10 3.07 -2.48 -3.70
C GLN A 10 4.43 -2.74 -3.08
N ASP A 11 4.64 -2.31 -1.84
CA ASP A 11 5.81 -2.57 -1.00
C ASP A 11 5.68 -1.79 0.33
N ASP A 12 5.03 -0.63 0.33
CA ASP A 12 4.98 0.25 1.51
C ASP A 12 4.38 -0.44 2.75
N ASP A 13 3.42 -1.35 2.60
CA ASP A 13 2.83 -2.08 3.73
C ASP A 13 3.83 -3.06 4.34
N LEU A 14 4.62 -3.72 3.49
CA LEU A 14 5.74 -4.57 3.90
C LEU A 14 6.89 -3.76 4.52
N ILE A 15 7.19 -2.57 3.99
CA ILE A 15 8.32 -1.72 4.43
C ILE A 15 7.97 -0.87 5.65
N PHE A 16 6.82 -0.20 5.70
CA PHE A 16 6.55 0.82 6.72
C PHE A 16 5.53 0.36 7.76
N MET A 17 4.52 -0.40 7.34
CA MET A 17 3.41 -0.83 8.22
C MET A 17 3.70 -2.14 8.95
N SER A 18 4.79 -2.82 8.58
CA SER A 18 5.31 -3.99 9.28
C SER A 18 6.18 -3.56 10.48
N PRO A 19 5.95 -4.10 11.70
CA PRO A 19 5.41 -5.45 11.93
C PRO A 19 3.91 -5.55 12.23
N SER A 20 3.13 -4.46 12.26
CA SER A 20 1.68 -4.55 12.51
C SER A 20 1.00 -5.50 11.52
N LEU A 21 1.30 -5.34 10.23
CA LEU A 21 0.78 -6.21 9.18
C LEU A 21 1.10 -7.70 9.42
N LEU A 22 2.37 -8.01 9.70
CA LEU A 22 2.83 -9.38 9.95
C LEU A 22 2.14 -10.00 11.18
N ASN A 23 1.83 -9.19 12.18
CA ASN A 23 1.17 -9.64 13.40
C ASN A 23 -0.32 -9.88 13.15
N ASP A 24 -0.98 -9.00 12.38
CA ASP A 24 -2.38 -9.16 12.01
C ASP A 24 -2.60 -10.44 11.21
N VAL A 25 -1.83 -10.64 10.13
CA VAL A 25 -1.93 -11.86 9.30
C VAL A 25 -1.68 -13.11 10.15
N ALA A 26 -0.66 -13.10 11.03
CA ALA A 26 -0.35 -14.24 11.89
C ALA A 26 -1.39 -14.51 12.98
N SER A 27 -2.07 -13.47 13.47
CA SER A 27 -3.16 -13.61 14.45
C SER A 27 -4.44 -14.17 13.84
N GLY A 28 -4.55 -14.15 12.50
CA GLY A 28 -5.70 -14.65 11.77
C GLY A 28 -6.92 -13.71 11.79
N VAL A 29 -6.74 -12.43 12.15
CA VAL A 29 -7.72 -11.36 11.88
C VAL A 29 -7.88 -11.19 10.36
N GLY A 30 -9.05 -10.70 9.91
CA GLY A 30 -9.21 -10.34 8.51
C GLY A 30 -8.27 -9.20 8.14
N VAL A 31 -7.58 -9.28 6.99
CA VAL A 31 -6.66 -8.25 6.50
C VAL A 31 -7.01 -7.90 5.06
N TRP A 32 -7.37 -6.65 4.82
CA TRP A 32 -7.61 -6.14 3.47
C TRP A 32 -6.57 -5.07 3.17
N THR A 33 -5.80 -5.25 2.11
CA THR A 33 -4.75 -4.29 1.71
C THR A 33 -5.09 -3.67 0.38
N VAL A 34 -5.17 -2.34 0.35
CA VAL A 34 -5.57 -1.53 -0.79
C VAL A 34 -4.38 -0.70 -1.26
N TYR A 35 -3.95 -0.92 -2.50
CA TYR A 35 -2.92 -0.14 -3.16
C TYR A 35 -3.56 0.91 -4.05
N LEU A 36 -3.29 2.19 -3.77
CA LEU A 36 -3.92 3.29 -4.49
C LEU A 36 -3.35 3.44 -5.91
N THR A 37 -2.05 3.24 -6.09
CA THR A 37 -1.39 3.30 -7.39
C THR A 37 -1.02 1.90 -7.89
N ALA A 38 -0.58 1.82 -9.14
CA ALA A 38 -0.01 0.61 -9.71
C ALA A 38 1.48 0.42 -9.40
N GLY A 39 2.14 1.43 -8.79
CA GLY A 39 3.58 1.36 -8.56
C GLY A 39 4.39 1.15 -9.84
N ASP A 40 3.89 1.65 -10.98
CA ASP A 40 4.33 1.25 -12.32
C ASP A 40 5.67 1.84 -12.75
N ALA A 41 6.15 2.91 -12.10
CA ALA A 41 7.38 3.63 -12.43
C ALA A 41 7.59 3.95 -13.94
N GLY A 42 6.51 3.97 -14.74
CA GLY A 42 6.56 4.08 -16.21
C GLY A 42 7.16 2.89 -16.94
N LEU A 43 7.29 1.71 -16.31
CA LEU A 43 8.02 0.55 -16.82
C LEU A 43 7.15 -0.49 -17.56
N GLY A 44 5.87 -0.22 -17.76
CA GLY A 44 4.96 -1.04 -18.54
C GLY A 44 4.22 -2.12 -17.75
N GLU A 45 3.38 -2.88 -18.46
CA GLU A 45 2.42 -3.81 -17.84
C GLU A 45 3.05 -4.96 -17.07
N ASP A 46 4.06 -5.60 -17.64
CA ASP A 46 4.75 -6.72 -17.00
C ASP A 46 5.36 -6.31 -15.65
N TYR A 47 5.79 -5.06 -15.50
CA TYR A 47 6.40 -4.58 -14.27
C TYR A 47 5.36 -4.41 -13.15
N TRP A 48 4.30 -3.64 -13.35
CA TRP A 48 3.32 -3.43 -12.29
C TRP A 48 2.54 -4.71 -11.94
N ARG A 49 2.30 -5.60 -12.92
CA ARG A 49 1.74 -6.94 -12.65
C ARG A 49 2.70 -7.81 -11.85
N GLY A 50 4.00 -7.69 -12.10
CA GLY A 50 5.04 -8.33 -11.30
C GLY A 50 4.94 -7.91 -9.84
N ARG A 51 4.76 -6.62 -9.57
CA ARG A 51 4.57 -6.11 -8.19
C ARG A 51 3.30 -6.67 -7.52
N GLU A 52 2.18 -6.76 -8.24
CA GLU A 52 0.95 -7.41 -7.72
C GLU A 52 1.16 -8.88 -7.37
N GLU A 53 1.94 -9.62 -8.17
CA GLU A 53 2.36 -10.99 -7.87
C GLU A 53 3.31 -11.05 -6.68
N GLY A 54 4.23 -10.09 -6.57
CA GLY A 54 5.13 -9.95 -5.43
C GLY A 54 4.38 -9.83 -4.12
N GLU A 55 3.29 -9.05 -4.08
CA GLU A 55 2.45 -8.94 -2.90
C GLU A 55 1.73 -10.26 -2.59
N ARG A 56 1.16 -10.94 -3.59
CA ARG A 56 0.60 -12.29 -3.38
C ARG A 56 1.64 -13.26 -2.80
N ALA A 57 2.87 -13.22 -3.32
CA ALA A 57 3.96 -14.07 -2.85
C ALA A 57 4.38 -13.72 -1.41
N ALA A 58 4.49 -12.43 -1.07
CA ALA A 58 4.83 -11.95 0.27
C ALA A 58 3.76 -12.34 1.30
N TYR A 59 2.48 -12.11 0.99
CA TYR A 59 1.39 -12.55 1.85
C TYR A 59 1.30 -14.07 1.94
N SER A 60 1.75 -14.80 0.90
CA SER A 60 1.89 -16.26 0.99
C SER A 60 2.97 -16.69 1.98
N ALA A 61 4.09 -15.99 2.02
CA ALA A 61 5.13 -16.21 3.02
C ALA A 61 4.66 -15.88 4.45
N MET A 62 3.62 -15.06 4.59
CA MET A 62 2.95 -14.78 5.87
C MET A 62 1.88 -15.82 6.26
N GLY A 63 1.49 -16.72 5.35
CA GLY A 63 0.53 -17.79 5.61
C GLY A 63 -0.79 -17.71 4.85
N ALA A 64 -1.03 -16.65 4.06
CA ALA A 64 -2.16 -16.62 3.13
C ALA A 64 -1.91 -17.63 1.99
N SER A 65 -2.94 -18.30 1.47
CA SER A 65 -2.70 -19.27 0.37
C SER A 65 -3.95 -19.49 -0.48
N GLY A 66 -3.78 -20.19 -1.60
CA GLY A 66 -4.88 -20.55 -2.50
C GLY A 66 -5.55 -19.32 -3.11
N TRP A 67 -4.74 -18.37 -3.59
CA TRP A 67 -5.22 -17.12 -4.17
C TRP A 67 -6.22 -17.35 -5.30
N LYS A 68 -7.29 -16.58 -5.24
CA LYS A 68 -8.25 -16.42 -6.34
C LYS A 68 -8.27 -14.97 -6.76
N GLU A 69 -7.99 -14.71 -8.02
CA GLU A 69 -8.19 -13.39 -8.61
C GLU A 69 -9.69 -13.12 -8.81
N GLU A 70 -10.13 -11.93 -8.41
CA GLU A 70 -11.51 -11.49 -8.46
C GLU A 70 -11.61 -10.01 -8.85
N THR A 71 -12.74 -9.62 -9.43
CA THR A 71 -13.11 -8.22 -9.56
C THR A 71 -13.95 -7.79 -8.35
N LEU A 72 -13.40 -6.93 -7.50
CA LEU A 72 -14.15 -6.29 -6.43
C LEU A 72 -15.01 -5.15 -7.01
N LYS A 73 -16.30 -5.11 -6.65
CA LYS A 73 -17.21 -4.03 -7.02
C LYS A 73 -17.38 -3.06 -5.85
N ALA A 74 -16.94 -1.82 -6.00
CA ALA A 74 -17.09 -0.78 -4.98
C ALA A 74 -17.47 0.55 -5.61
N SER A 75 -18.58 1.15 -5.18
CA SER A 75 -19.02 2.50 -5.61
C SER A 75 -19.06 2.67 -7.15
N GLY A 76 -19.52 1.63 -7.85
CA GLY A 76 -19.62 1.60 -9.32
C GLY A 76 -18.29 1.31 -10.04
N LYS A 77 -17.21 1.03 -9.31
CA LYS A 77 -15.89 0.66 -9.85
C LYS A 77 -15.71 -0.84 -9.93
N SER A 78 -14.91 -1.28 -10.90
CA SER A 78 -14.48 -2.67 -11.07
C SER A 78 -13.00 -2.74 -10.78
N ILE A 79 -12.62 -3.27 -9.63
CA ILE A 79 -11.26 -3.19 -9.10
C ILE A 79 -10.64 -4.58 -9.09
N ALA A 80 -9.42 -4.70 -9.60
CA ALA A 80 -8.67 -5.96 -9.53
C ALA A 80 -8.35 -6.30 -8.07
N SER A 81 -8.57 -7.55 -7.68
CA SER A 81 -8.29 -8.03 -6.33
C SER A 81 -7.87 -9.50 -6.34
N SER A 82 -7.20 -9.93 -5.28
CA SER A 82 -6.88 -11.33 -5.02
C SER A 82 -7.31 -11.65 -3.59
N ILE A 83 -8.02 -12.75 -3.39
CA ILE A 83 -8.46 -13.21 -2.06
C ILE A 83 -7.86 -14.59 -1.75
N SER A 84 -7.42 -14.80 -0.50
CA SER A 84 -6.97 -16.10 -0.03
C SER A 84 -8.11 -17.12 0.02
N ALA A 85 -7.80 -18.41 -0.04
CA ALA A 85 -8.79 -19.49 -0.05
C ALA A 85 -9.67 -19.50 1.21
N ASP A 86 -9.14 -19.09 2.35
CA ASP A 86 -9.88 -18.99 3.62
C ASP A 86 -10.68 -17.67 3.75
N GLY A 87 -10.57 -16.78 2.77
CA GLY A 87 -11.26 -15.50 2.70
C GLY A 87 -10.74 -14.42 3.67
N LYS A 88 -9.67 -14.69 4.43
CA LYS A 88 -9.17 -13.78 5.47
C LYS A 88 -8.33 -12.65 4.93
N VAL A 89 -7.58 -12.88 3.86
CA VAL A 89 -6.69 -11.89 3.26
C VAL A 89 -7.21 -11.49 1.89
N ARG A 90 -7.33 -10.18 1.64
CA ARG A 90 -7.67 -9.65 0.31
C ARG A 90 -6.72 -8.52 -0.08
N LEU A 91 -6.08 -8.65 -1.24
CA LEU A 91 -5.26 -7.62 -1.88
C LEU A 91 -6.11 -6.91 -2.94
N ILE A 92 -6.06 -5.59 -3.01
CA ILE A 92 -6.92 -4.75 -3.85
C ILE A 92 -6.08 -3.71 -4.56
N PHE A 93 -6.14 -3.68 -5.89
CA PHE A 93 -5.26 -2.86 -6.72
C PHE A 93 -6.08 -1.82 -7.51
N LEU A 94 -6.05 -0.56 -7.07
CA LEU A 94 -6.79 0.52 -7.73
C LEU A 94 -6.15 0.96 -9.04
N ARG A 95 -4.82 0.78 -9.18
CA ARG A 95 -4.04 1.02 -10.40
C ARG A 95 -4.11 2.46 -10.94
N LEU A 96 -4.22 3.46 -10.06
CA LEU A 96 -3.91 4.83 -10.48
C LEU A 96 -2.44 4.92 -10.89
N PRO A 97 -2.06 5.80 -11.84
CA PRO A 97 -0.68 5.94 -12.25
C PRO A 97 0.22 6.31 -11.06
N ASP A 98 1.42 5.73 -11.00
CA ASP A 98 2.41 6.08 -9.98
C ASP A 98 2.82 7.55 -10.11
N GLY A 99 2.88 8.27 -8.98
CA GLY A 99 3.32 9.65 -8.89
C GLY A 99 4.76 9.85 -9.37
N GLY A 100 5.56 8.80 -9.46
CA GLY A 100 6.88 8.79 -10.10
C GLY A 100 8.03 9.17 -9.17
N ARG A 101 9.24 8.73 -9.53
CA ARG A 101 10.48 8.94 -8.77
C ARG A 101 11.15 10.27 -9.15
N LEU A 102 12.05 10.76 -8.31
CA LEU A 102 12.82 11.98 -8.62
C LEU A 102 13.82 11.80 -9.78
N ASP A 103 14.30 10.58 -10.02
CA ASP A 103 15.35 10.23 -10.98
C ASP A 103 14.83 9.71 -12.33
N GLN A 104 13.51 9.62 -12.50
CA GLN A 104 12.92 9.08 -13.71
C GLN A 104 13.01 10.06 -14.90
N LYS A 105 13.20 9.51 -16.11
CA LYS A 105 13.35 10.31 -17.34
C LYS A 105 12.03 10.92 -17.85
N THR A 106 10.90 10.36 -17.45
CA THR A 106 9.56 10.81 -17.87
C THR A 106 8.94 11.66 -16.78
N PRO A 107 8.26 12.77 -17.09
CA PRO A 107 7.62 13.58 -16.06
C PRO A 107 6.70 12.75 -15.14
N PRO A 108 6.73 12.98 -13.82
CA PRO A 108 5.87 12.29 -12.84
C PRO A 108 4.39 12.47 -13.17
N SER A 109 3.60 11.39 -13.05
CA SER A 109 2.16 11.44 -13.37
C SER A 109 1.41 12.35 -12.41
N LYS A 110 1.87 12.41 -11.15
CA LYS A 110 1.26 13.13 -10.04
C LYS A 110 -0.22 12.78 -9.85
N ALA A 111 -0.60 11.51 -10.08
CA ALA A 111 -2.00 11.09 -10.12
C ALA A 111 -2.76 11.42 -8.83
N LEU A 112 -2.22 11.07 -7.65
CA LEU A 112 -2.91 11.31 -6.39
C LEU A 112 -2.98 12.81 -6.04
N GLU A 113 -1.96 13.58 -6.39
CA GLU A 113 -1.95 15.06 -6.29
C GLU A 113 -3.07 15.67 -7.15
N LYS A 114 -3.16 15.27 -8.42
CA LYS A 114 -4.20 15.72 -9.35
C LYS A 114 -5.59 15.37 -8.86
N VAL A 115 -5.80 14.12 -8.42
CA VAL A 115 -7.06 13.69 -7.80
C VAL A 115 -7.39 14.57 -6.59
N TRP A 116 -6.43 14.81 -5.71
CA TRP A 116 -6.61 15.67 -4.54
C TRP A 116 -6.99 17.11 -4.90
N GLY A 117 -6.34 17.65 -5.94
CA GLY A 117 -6.58 18.96 -6.54
C GLY A 117 -7.91 19.10 -7.27
N GLY A 118 -8.65 18.00 -7.46
CA GLY A 118 -9.99 17.99 -8.04
C GLY A 118 -10.05 17.53 -9.50
N GLU A 119 -8.93 17.12 -10.09
CA GLU A 119 -8.89 16.55 -11.42
C GLU A 119 -9.41 15.10 -11.43
N GLU A 120 -9.85 14.65 -12.61
CA GLU A 120 -10.16 13.24 -12.86
C GLU A 120 -8.94 12.53 -13.45
N VAL A 121 -8.59 11.38 -12.89
CA VAL A 121 -7.46 10.56 -13.35
C VAL A 121 -7.94 9.15 -13.72
N ALA A 122 -7.51 8.65 -14.88
CA ALA A 122 -7.78 7.28 -15.32
C ALA A 122 -6.75 6.30 -14.74
N THR A 123 -7.16 5.06 -14.51
CA THR A 123 -6.25 3.97 -14.15
C THR A 123 -5.41 3.55 -15.35
N ILE A 124 -4.21 3.01 -15.10
CA ILE A 124 -3.26 2.68 -16.18
C ILE A 124 -3.75 1.53 -17.08
N ASP A 125 -4.67 0.71 -16.58
CA ASP A 125 -5.35 -0.36 -17.34
C ASP A 125 -6.63 0.12 -18.04
N GLY A 126 -6.97 1.42 -17.91
CA GLY A 126 -8.17 2.02 -18.50
C GLY A 126 -9.51 1.58 -17.88
N ALA A 127 -9.49 0.74 -16.84
CA ALA A 127 -10.69 0.16 -16.27
C ALA A 127 -11.56 1.16 -15.49
N ASN A 128 -10.95 2.19 -14.88
CA ASN A 128 -11.65 3.15 -14.06
C ASN A 128 -11.12 4.58 -14.23
N ARG A 129 -11.93 5.54 -13.79
CA ARG A 129 -11.59 6.95 -13.64
C ARG A 129 -11.99 7.43 -12.25
N TYR A 130 -11.14 8.22 -11.62
CA TYR A 130 -11.32 8.68 -10.25
C TYR A 130 -11.22 10.19 -10.15
N THR A 131 -12.22 10.79 -9.52
CA THR A 131 -12.15 12.13 -8.92
C THR A 131 -11.93 11.95 -7.42
N ARG A 132 -11.57 13.00 -6.67
CA ARG A 132 -11.49 12.93 -5.20
C ARG A 132 -12.74 12.31 -4.59
N LYS A 133 -13.92 12.77 -5.01
CA LYS A 133 -15.20 12.28 -4.50
C LYS A 133 -15.39 10.79 -4.76
N SER A 134 -15.15 10.32 -6.00
CA SER A 134 -15.37 8.92 -6.34
C SER A 134 -14.29 8.00 -5.75
N LEU A 135 -13.04 8.46 -5.62
CA LEU A 135 -11.98 7.73 -4.92
C LEU A 135 -12.31 7.60 -3.44
N THR A 136 -12.57 8.69 -2.72
CA THR A 136 -12.94 8.64 -1.29
C THR A 136 -14.18 7.75 -1.06
N SER A 137 -15.20 7.84 -1.93
CA SER A 137 -16.39 6.96 -1.84
C SER A 137 -16.07 5.49 -2.10
N THR A 138 -15.06 5.20 -2.92
CA THR A 138 -14.59 3.83 -3.18
C THR A 138 -13.87 3.30 -1.94
N LEU A 139 -12.97 4.07 -1.34
CA LEU A 139 -12.26 3.70 -0.11
C LEU A 139 -13.24 3.44 1.05
N VAL A 140 -14.21 4.33 1.28
CA VAL A 140 -15.29 4.12 2.28
C VAL A 140 -16.04 2.82 2.01
N ARG A 141 -16.38 2.53 0.74
CA ARG A 141 -17.09 1.29 0.41
C ARG A 141 -16.24 0.06 0.66
N ILE A 142 -14.93 0.12 0.40
CA ILE A 142 -14.01 -0.98 0.72
C ILE A 142 -13.95 -1.22 2.22
N ILE A 143 -13.84 -0.16 3.04
CA ILE A 143 -13.88 -0.26 4.51
C ILE A 143 -15.15 -0.99 4.98
N HIS A 144 -16.32 -0.57 4.48
CA HIS A 144 -17.58 -1.20 4.85
C HIS A 144 -17.69 -2.67 4.38
N LEU A 145 -17.18 -3.00 3.18
CA LEU A 145 -17.17 -4.37 2.67
C LEU A 145 -16.26 -5.29 3.49
N ALA A 146 -15.14 -4.77 3.99
CA ALA A 146 -14.24 -5.50 4.87
C ALA A 146 -14.81 -5.69 6.28
N HIS A 147 -15.90 -4.99 6.64
CA HIS A 147 -16.29 -4.76 8.03
C HIS A 147 -15.10 -4.23 8.85
N GLY A 148 -14.44 -3.21 8.30
CA GLY A 148 -13.23 -2.62 8.85
C GLY A 148 -13.46 -1.97 10.21
N ASP A 149 -12.60 -2.26 11.19
CA ASP A 149 -12.64 -1.66 12.54
C ASP A 149 -11.39 -0.83 12.88
N GLU A 150 -10.27 -1.01 12.17
CA GLU A 150 -9.11 -0.12 12.21
C GLU A 150 -8.46 -0.01 10.82
N ALA A 151 -8.04 1.20 10.45
CA ALA A 151 -7.31 1.45 9.21
C ALA A 151 -5.83 1.74 9.46
N TYR A 152 -4.96 1.34 8.54
CA TYR A 152 -3.51 1.52 8.61
C TYR A 152 -3.07 2.26 7.35
N THR A 153 -2.39 3.41 7.46
CA THR A 153 -2.03 4.23 6.30
C THR A 153 -0.80 5.12 6.56
N HIS A 154 -0.33 5.80 5.53
CA HIS A 154 0.77 6.77 5.58
C HIS A 154 0.43 8.00 6.44
N ASP A 155 1.43 8.56 7.10
CA ASP A 155 1.33 9.75 7.96
C ASP A 155 1.48 11.05 7.15
N PRO A 156 0.39 11.77 6.82
CA PRO A 156 0.49 12.99 6.04
C PRO A 156 1.07 14.17 6.84
N ALA A 157 0.99 14.17 8.18
CA ALA A 157 1.52 15.26 9.01
C ALA A 157 3.02 15.11 9.28
N GLY A 158 3.52 13.88 9.24
CA GLY A 158 4.94 13.57 9.33
C GLY A 158 5.67 13.71 8.00
N TRP A 159 4.98 13.97 6.89
CA TRP A 159 5.57 14.05 5.56
C TRP A 159 6.62 15.17 5.45
N VAL A 160 7.73 14.88 4.78
CA VAL A 160 8.84 15.83 4.60
C VAL A 160 9.21 15.90 3.13
N ALA A 161 9.09 17.09 2.54
CA ALA A 161 9.44 17.33 1.15
C ALA A 161 10.88 16.90 0.84
N GLY A 162 11.06 16.12 -0.23
CA GLY A 162 12.35 15.60 -0.66
C GLY A 162 12.89 14.42 0.17
N CYS A 163 12.23 14.06 1.27
CA CYS A 163 12.60 12.89 2.10
C CYS A 163 11.53 11.79 2.08
N ASP A 164 10.34 12.07 1.54
CA ASP A 164 9.24 11.12 1.44
C ASP A 164 8.48 11.25 0.11
N HIS A 165 7.74 10.21 -0.27
CA HIS A 165 7.05 10.18 -1.55
C HIS A 165 5.77 11.02 -1.53
N LEU A 166 5.47 11.71 -2.64
CA LEU A 166 4.28 12.57 -2.70
C LEU A 166 2.98 11.75 -2.68
N ASP A 167 2.99 10.55 -3.26
CA ASP A 167 1.86 9.63 -3.15
C ASP A 167 1.60 9.15 -1.71
N HIS A 168 2.62 9.09 -0.84
CA HIS A 168 2.42 8.74 0.58
C HIS A 168 1.59 9.82 1.27
N LEU A 169 1.93 11.09 1.04
CA LEU A 169 1.15 12.24 1.54
C LEU A 169 -0.31 12.16 1.10
N TYR A 170 -0.56 12.04 -0.21
CA TYR A 170 -1.94 12.07 -0.71
C TYR A 170 -2.72 10.80 -0.37
N THR A 171 -2.05 9.65 -0.23
CA THR A 171 -2.67 8.44 0.31
C THR A 171 -3.15 8.66 1.74
N GLY A 172 -2.29 9.17 2.62
CA GLY A 172 -2.66 9.48 4.01
C GLY A 172 -3.82 10.48 4.10
N LEU A 173 -3.81 11.52 3.26
CA LEU A 173 -4.88 12.53 3.21
C LEU A 173 -6.22 11.96 2.72
N LEU A 174 -6.22 11.21 1.62
CA LEU A 174 -7.44 10.59 1.05
C LEU A 174 -8.03 9.52 1.97
N VAL A 175 -7.17 8.71 2.61
CA VAL A 175 -7.60 7.71 3.58
C VAL A 175 -8.14 8.37 4.84
N GLY A 176 -7.53 9.47 5.30
CA GLY A 176 -8.06 10.26 6.42
C GLY A 176 -9.49 10.78 6.17
N GLU A 177 -9.81 11.21 4.94
CA GLU A 177 -11.20 11.54 4.60
C GLU A 177 -12.14 10.32 4.63
N ALA A 178 -11.65 9.17 4.16
CA ALA A 178 -12.44 7.95 4.08
C ALA A 178 -12.73 7.37 5.47
N THR A 179 -11.73 7.31 6.35
CA THR A 179 -11.87 6.80 7.72
C THR A 179 -12.76 7.70 8.57
N ALA A 180 -12.63 9.02 8.43
CA ALA A 180 -13.54 9.98 9.08
C ALA A 180 -15.01 9.79 8.64
N LYS A 181 -15.25 9.50 7.35
CA LYS A 181 -16.60 9.21 6.83
C LYS A 181 -17.12 7.84 7.24
N ALA A 182 -16.25 6.84 7.35
CA ALA A 182 -16.60 5.49 7.77
C ALA A 182 -16.77 5.38 9.30
N GLY A 183 -16.22 6.33 10.06
CA GLY A 183 -16.30 6.35 11.52
C GLY A 183 -15.37 5.33 12.20
N ILE A 184 -14.22 5.04 11.60
CA ILE A 184 -13.24 4.09 12.14
C ILE A 184 -11.91 4.80 12.50
N PRO A 185 -11.19 4.33 13.54
CA PRO A 185 -9.86 4.83 13.85
C PRO A 185 -8.86 4.49 12.74
N GLN A 186 -7.74 5.22 12.75
CA GLN A 186 -6.60 4.93 11.90
C GLN A 186 -5.29 4.96 12.67
N ARG A 187 -4.33 4.15 12.23
CA ARG A 187 -2.92 4.17 12.63
C ARG A 187 -2.07 4.68 11.48
N LEU A 188 -1.23 5.67 11.77
CA LEU A 188 -0.44 6.38 10.79
C LEU A 188 1.02 5.95 10.84
N PHE A 189 1.65 5.75 9.68
CA PHE A 189 3.02 5.28 9.56
C PHE A 189 3.86 6.25 8.74
N ARG A 190 5.09 6.51 9.19
CA ARG A 190 6.07 7.25 8.39
C ARG A 190 6.51 6.44 7.16
N GLY A 191 6.67 7.11 6.03
CA GLY A 191 7.28 6.57 4.82
C GLY A 191 8.81 6.65 4.87
N TYR A 192 9.42 7.08 3.78
CA TYR A 192 10.89 7.10 3.61
C TYR A 192 11.60 8.06 4.57
N ASN A 193 10.91 9.08 5.07
CA ASN A 193 11.41 9.97 6.12
C ASN A 193 11.69 9.25 7.46
N CYS A 194 11.35 7.96 7.58
CA CYS A 194 11.82 7.11 8.68
C CYS A 194 13.35 7.01 8.75
N ASP A 195 14.09 7.22 7.65
CA ASP A 195 15.55 7.23 7.66
C ASP A 195 16.16 8.34 8.52
N LEU A 196 15.41 9.40 8.78
CA LEU A 196 15.79 10.47 9.70
C LEU A 196 15.69 10.06 11.18
N GLN A 197 15.33 8.81 11.46
CA GLN A 197 15.11 8.31 12.82
C GLN A 197 16.04 7.12 13.16
N PRO A 198 16.35 6.90 14.46
CA PRO A 198 17.17 5.76 14.88
C PRO A 198 16.43 4.44 14.76
N GLN A 199 17.07 3.40 14.19
CA GLN A 199 16.50 2.04 14.08
C GLN A 199 15.81 1.61 15.39
N ASN A 200 14.57 1.16 15.30
CA ASN A 200 13.73 0.88 16.47
C ASN A 200 13.18 -0.55 16.53
N LEU A 201 13.43 -1.38 15.49
CA LEU A 201 12.97 -2.77 15.50
C LEU A 201 14.01 -3.70 16.14
N PRO A 202 13.60 -4.60 17.06
CA PRO A 202 14.46 -5.67 17.53
C PRO A 202 14.93 -6.58 16.39
N TYR A 203 16.11 -7.17 16.56
CA TYR A 203 16.75 -8.04 15.56
C TYR A 203 15.79 -9.12 14.99
N VAL A 204 15.09 -9.83 15.87
CA VAL A 204 14.14 -10.90 15.46
C VAL A 204 12.98 -10.37 14.61
N VAL A 205 12.47 -9.16 14.92
CA VAL A 205 11.37 -8.54 14.18
C VAL A 205 11.84 -8.09 12.81
N TYR A 206 13.00 -7.45 12.75
CA TYR A 206 13.65 -7.07 11.50
C TYR A 206 13.88 -8.28 10.59
N HIS A 207 14.42 -9.39 11.09
CA HIS A 207 14.68 -10.57 10.26
C HIS A 207 13.41 -11.23 9.73
N ARG A 208 12.33 -11.27 10.52
CA ARG A 208 11.02 -11.75 10.05
C ARG A 208 10.47 -10.86 8.93
N LYS A 209 10.51 -9.55 9.12
CA LYS A 209 10.07 -8.55 8.14
C LYS A 209 10.89 -8.63 6.86
N ARG A 210 12.22 -8.71 6.98
CA ARG A 210 13.16 -8.86 5.86
C ARG A 210 12.90 -10.14 5.06
N ALA A 211 12.66 -11.26 5.72
CA ALA A 211 12.39 -12.53 5.02
C ALA A 211 11.14 -12.47 4.15
N VAL A 212 10.07 -11.80 4.61
CA VAL A 212 8.85 -11.56 3.81
C VAL A 212 9.16 -10.59 2.66
N PHE A 213 9.87 -9.50 2.93
CA PHE A 213 10.21 -8.52 1.90
C PHE A 213 11.12 -9.08 0.81
N GLU A 214 12.06 -9.97 1.13
CA GLU A 214 12.90 -10.64 0.13
C GLU A 214 12.08 -11.54 -0.82
N VAL A 215 10.93 -12.05 -0.37
CA VAL A 215 10.01 -12.77 -1.26
C VAL A 215 9.38 -11.79 -2.26
N TYR A 216 8.86 -10.66 -1.77
CA TYR A 216 8.35 -9.58 -2.64
C TYR A 216 9.41 -9.12 -3.65
N ALA A 217 10.63 -8.84 -3.18
CA ALA A 217 11.72 -8.26 -3.97
C ALA A 217 12.09 -9.08 -5.21
N ARG A 218 11.85 -10.41 -5.20
CA ARG A 218 12.09 -11.28 -6.38
C ARG A 218 11.22 -10.94 -7.57
N HIS A 219 10.09 -10.27 -7.34
CA HIS A 219 9.12 -9.89 -8.35
C HIS A 219 9.25 -8.41 -8.77
N ASP A 220 10.14 -7.65 -8.13
CA ASP A 220 10.41 -6.25 -8.45
C ASP A 220 11.86 -6.08 -8.91
N ARG A 221 12.04 -5.97 -10.24
CA ARG A 221 13.37 -5.82 -10.85
C ARG A 221 14.08 -4.50 -10.51
N MET A 222 13.40 -3.54 -9.89
CA MET A 222 13.99 -2.27 -9.44
C MET A 222 14.58 -2.38 -8.03
N ILE A 223 14.28 -3.48 -7.31
CA ILE A 223 14.87 -3.75 -6.00
C ILE A 223 16.17 -4.53 -6.19
N PRO A 224 17.30 -4.06 -5.61
CA PRO A 224 18.57 -4.77 -5.68
C PRO A 224 18.47 -6.12 -4.99
N GLN A 225 19.07 -7.14 -5.62
CA GLN A 225 19.19 -8.48 -5.07
C GLN A 225 20.68 -8.88 -5.11
N PRO A 226 21.36 -8.97 -3.94
CA PRO A 226 20.83 -8.82 -2.58
C PRO A 226 20.37 -7.40 -2.24
N LEU A 227 19.52 -7.26 -1.22
CA LEU A 227 19.08 -5.96 -0.71
C LEU A 227 20.28 -5.11 -0.32
N ASP A 228 20.24 -3.83 -0.69
CA ASP A 228 21.30 -2.87 -0.36
C ASP A 228 21.09 -2.22 1.03
N ALA A 229 22.02 -1.35 1.43
CA ALA A 229 21.97 -0.68 2.72
C ALA A 229 20.73 0.21 2.90
N LEU A 230 20.11 0.68 1.81
CA LEU A 230 18.93 1.54 1.83
C LEU A 230 17.72 0.71 2.27
N TYR A 231 17.42 -0.39 1.57
CA TYR A 231 16.31 -1.28 1.93
C TYR A 231 16.55 -1.91 3.31
N GLU A 232 17.78 -2.33 3.61
CA GLU A 232 18.11 -2.85 4.94
C GLU A 232 17.89 -1.81 6.06
N GLY A 233 18.10 -0.53 5.76
CA GLY A 233 17.81 0.59 6.65
C GLY A 233 16.32 0.75 6.93
N TRP A 234 15.49 0.75 5.88
CA TRP A 234 14.03 0.87 6.01
C TRP A 234 13.43 -0.31 6.77
N LEU A 235 13.88 -1.52 6.48
CA LEU A 235 13.36 -2.74 7.10
C LEU A 235 13.66 -2.84 8.61
N LYS A 236 14.64 -2.08 9.12
CA LYS A 236 14.95 -1.97 10.56
C LYS A 236 14.08 -0.97 11.32
N ARG A 237 13.10 -0.36 10.65
CA ARG A 237 12.27 0.72 11.19
C ARG A 237 10.78 0.49 10.98
N SER A 238 9.98 1.00 11.89
CA SER A 238 8.55 1.26 11.70
C SER A 238 8.08 2.21 12.80
N TYR A 239 7.45 3.33 12.43
CA TYR A 239 7.00 4.34 13.38
C TYR A 239 5.49 4.55 13.29
N PRO A 240 4.69 3.68 13.94
CA PRO A 240 3.26 3.91 14.07
C PRO A 240 2.98 5.06 15.04
N ARG A 241 1.97 5.88 14.73
CA ARG A 241 1.32 6.78 15.68
C ARG A 241 -0.19 6.74 15.52
N MET A 242 -0.90 6.95 16.61
CA MET A 242 -2.33 7.28 16.54
C MET A 242 -2.46 8.79 16.29
N PRO A 243 -3.47 9.24 15.52
CA PRO A 243 -3.79 10.65 15.35
C PRO A 243 -3.96 11.41 16.65
#